data_AF-W7SC62-F1
#
_entry.id   AF-W7SC62-F1
#
_cell.length_a   1.000
_cell.length_b   1.000
_cell.length_c   1.000
_cell.angle_alpha   90.00
_cell.angle_beta   90.00
_cell.angle_gamma   90.00
#
_symmetry.space_group_name_H-M   'P 1'
#
loop_
_entity.id
_entity.type
_entity.pdbx_description
1 polymer ?
#
loop_
_entity_poly.entity_id
_entity_poly.type
_entity_poly.pdbx_seq_one_letter_code
_entity_poly.pdbx_strand_id
1 'polypeptide(L)'
;MIRNKKALVTSIILLGICMCLFFPFPNYQMLNARISFMSFPILKDDGYVLLGILGSVLFILAVILLVKGIKKFHLLSIGVVLITFTFFPLLLITIYQETFASGIMAISYTENGECQFDVVSQHILQGECYLELQNRSNEAVSFELEFLDDHLTEKGQRMESLMNVAGPYFMTIEPNRKKSIHIKEFLDVSEVPNHFIQGGGSSYIHVKIIDGKTARIL
;
A
#
# COMPACT_ATOMS: atom_id res chain seq x y z
N MET A 1 -28.04 21.68 17.75
CA MET A 1 -26.88 20.87 17.34
C MET A 1 -26.88 20.65 15.83
N ILE A 2 -27.99 20.16 15.26
CA ILE A 2 -28.18 19.99 13.81
C ILE A 2 -28.96 21.18 13.25
N ARG A 3 -28.49 21.78 12.14
CA ARG A 3 -29.14 22.87 11.41
C ARG A 3 -29.98 22.34 10.25
N ASN A 4 -29.43 21.42 9.47
CA ASN A 4 -30.12 20.80 8.34
C ASN A 4 -29.91 19.28 8.38
N LYS A 5 -30.95 18.55 8.79
CA LYS A 5 -30.92 17.09 8.91
C LYS A 5 -30.64 16.40 7.56
N LYS A 6 -31.24 16.90 6.47
CA LYS A 6 -31.05 16.32 5.13
C LYS A 6 -29.59 16.45 4.69
N ALA A 7 -29.04 17.66 4.79
CA ALA A 7 -27.63 17.91 4.44
C ALA A 7 -26.67 17.06 5.28
N LEU A 8 -26.94 16.91 6.59
CA LEU A 8 -26.12 16.09 7.47
C LEU A 8 -26.17 14.60 7.08
N VAL A 9 -27.37 14.04 6.88
CA VAL A 9 -27.51 12.63 6.46
C VAL A 9 -26.87 12.39 5.10
N THR A 10 -27.08 13.29 4.13
CA THR A 10 -26.42 13.20 2.82
C THR A 10 -24.90 13.23 2.95
N SER A 11 -24.34 14.10 3.81
CA SER A 11 -22.88 14.13 4.01
C SER A 11 -22.34 12.81 4.55
N ILE A 12 -23.03 12.19 5.53
CA ILE A 12 -22.62 10.91 6.11
C ILE A 12 -22.65 9.80 5.06
N ILE A 13 -23.70 9.75 4.23
CA ILE A 13 -23.80 8.77 3.15
C ILE A 13 -22.66 8.95 2.14
N LEU A 14 -22.40 10.19 1.72
CA LEU A 14 -21.32 10.48 0.78
C LEU A 14 -19.94 10.10 1.34
N LEU A 15 -19.69 10.39 2.63
CA LEU A 15 -18.46 9.97 3.30
C LEU A 15 -18.34 8.44 3.32
N GLY A 16 -19.43 7.73 3.63
CA GLY A 16 -19.45 6.25 3.58
C GLY A 16 -19.13 5.71 2.18
N ILE A 17 -19.66 6.32 1.13
CA ILE A 17 -19.35 5.95 -0.26
C ILE A 17 -17.86 6.20 -0.57
N CYS A 18 -17.32 7.38 -0.22
CA CYS A 18 -15.89 7.66 -0.38
C CYS A 18 -15.03 6.63 0.34
N MET A 19 -15.40 6.27 1.57
CA MET A 19 -14.67 5.28 2.36
C MET A 19 -14.66 3.90 1.69
N CYS A 20 -15.79 3.46 1.11
CA CYS A 20 -15.87 2.17 0.44
C CYS A 20 -15.10 2.14 -0.88
N LEU A 21 -15.16 3.22 -1.67
CA LEU A 21 -14.50 3.29 -2.97
C LEU A 21 -12.97 3.33 -2.88
N PHE A 22 -12.44 3.93 -1.82
CA PHE A 22 -11.00 4.16 -1.65
C PHE A 22 -10.46 3.50 -0.39
N PHE A 23 -11.07 2.37 -0.02
CA PHE A 23 -10.59 1.56 1.07
C PHE A 23 -9.18 1.03 0.73
N PRO A 24 -8.16 1.24 1.59
CA PRO A 24 -6.76 0.98 1.24
C PRO A 24 -6.38 -0.52 1.28
N PHE A 25 -7.35 -1.41 1.03
CA PHE A 25 -7.21 -2.86 1.07
C PHE A 25 -8.10 -3.47 -0.02
N PRO A 26 -7.68 -4.57 -0.69
CA PRO A 26 -6.52 -5.42 -0.39
C PRO A 26 -5.17 -4.89 -0.87
N ASN A 27 -5.13 -4.19 -1.99
CA ASN A 27 -3.87 -3.71 -2.56
C ASN A 27 -3.58 -2.28 -2.13
N TYR A 28 -2.30 -1.95 -1.97
CA TYR A 28 -1.86 -0.59 -1.72
C TYR A 28 -2.19 0.31 -2.92
N GLN A 29 -3.32 1.03 -2.87
CA GLN A 29 -3.82 1.82 -4.00
C GLN A 29 -2.95 3.03 -4.34
N MET A 30 -2.10 3.45 -3.40
CA MET A 30 -1.16 4.56 -3.53
C MET A 30 0.15 4.18 -4.21
N LEU A 31 0.33 2.92 -4.60
CA LEU A 31 1.46 2.48 -5.39
C LEU A 31 1.59 3.37 -6.64
N ASN A 32 2.79 3.94 -6.83
CA ASN A 32 3.18 4.85 -7.90
C ASN A 32 2.41 6.19 -7.93
N ALA A 33 1.76 6.60 -6.84
CA ALA A 33 1.02 7.87 -6.78
C ALA A 33 1.97 9.06 -6.55
N ARG A 34 2.03 9.99 -7.51
CA ARG A 34 2.84 11.22 -7.40
C ARG A 34 2.14 12.33 -6.64
N ILE A 35 0.83 12.44 -6.82
CA ILE A 35 0.01 13.45 -6.15
C ILE A 35 -1.23 12.75 -5.61
N SER A 36 -1.50 12.94 -4.33
CA SER A 36 -2.68 12.44 -3.66
C SER A 36 -3.35 13.54 -2.85
N PHE A 37 -4.65 13.39 -2.65
CA PHE A 37 -5.42 14.16 -1.69
C PHE A 37 -5.99 13.19 -0.67
N MET A 38 -5.57 13.28 0.60
CA MET A 38 -5.91 12.27 1.61
C MET A 38 -5.56 10.85 1.11
N SER A 39 -6.55 9.97 1.00
CA SER A 39 -6.40 8.60 0.49
C SER A 39 -6.76 8.45 -1.00
N PHE A 40 -6.91 9.56 -1.73
CA PHE A 40 -7.29 9.56 -3.14
C PHE A 40 -6.06 9.86 -4.02
N PRO A 41 -5.54 8.89 -4.80
CA PRO A 41 -4.48 9.17 -5.77
C PRO A 41 -5.05 10.02 -6.92
N ILE A 42 -4.47 11.18 -7.19
CA ILE A 42 -4.89 12.10 -8.27
C ILE A 42 -4.05 11.86 -9.53
N LEU A 43 -2.75 11.65 -9.34
CA LEU A 43 -1.79 11.44 -10.41
C LEU A 43 -0.91 10.25 -10.08
N LYS A 44 -0.79 9.33 -11.03
CA LYS A 44 0.14 8.21 -11.03
C LYS A 44 1.13 8.35 -12.19
N ASP A 45 2.11 7.46 -12.26
CA ASP A 45 3.10 7.43 -13.35
C ASP A 45 2.46 7.21 -14.74
N ASP A 46 1.29 6.55 -14.81
CA ASP A 46 0.51 6.31 -16.02
C ASP A 46 -0.46 7.47 -16.37
N GLY A 47 -0.53 8.50 -15.53
CA GLY A 47 -1.34 9.70 -15.74
C GLY A 47 -2.40 9.94 -14.67
N TYR A 48 -3.43 10.70 -15.05
CA TYR A 48 -4.47 11.12 -14.10
C TYR A 48 -5.41 9.97 -13.75
N VAL A 49 -5.63 9.79 -12.44
CA VAL A 49 -6.58 8.80 -11.93
C VAL A 49 -7.94 9.46 -11.79
N LEU A 50 -8.78 9.30 -12.83
CA LEU A 50 -10.12 9.90 -12.88
C LEU A 50 -10.95 9.58 -11.63
N LEU A 51 -10.86 8.33 -11.15
CA LEU A 51 -11.57 7.90 -9.95
C LEU A 51 -11.15 8.74 -8.73
N GLY A 52 -9.86 8.93 -8.49
CA GLY A 52 -9.38 9.71 -7.36
C GLY A 52 -9.72 11.20 -7.44
N ILE A 53 -9.76 11.77 -8.64
CA ILE A 53 -10.27 13.15 -8.85
C ILE A 53 -11.75 13.23 -8.45
N LEU A 54 -12.58 12.32 -8.96
CA LEU A 54 -14.01 12.26 -8.62
C LEU A 54 -14.23 12.03 -7.12
N GLY A 55 -13.44 11.13 -6.51
CA GLY A 55 -13.46 10.87 -5.07
C GLY A 55 -13.10 12.10 -4.25
N SER A 56 -12.09 12.86 -4.67
CA SER A 56 -11.67 14.10 -4.03
C SER A 56 -12.78 15.16 -4.07
N VAL A 57 -13.40 15.36 -5.24
CA VAL A 57 -14.54 16.27 -5.40
C VAL A 57 -15.72 15.84 -4.52
N LEU A 58 -16.05 14.55 -4.51
CA LEU A 58 -17.13 13.99 -3.71
C LEU A 58 -16.89 14.19 -2.21
N PHE A 59 -15.65 13.98 -1.76
CA PHE A 59 -15.25 14.20 -0.37
C PHE A 59 -15.38 15.67 0.03
N ILE A 60 -14.92 16.60 -0.80
CA ILE A 60 -15.06 18.05 -0.55
C ILE A 60 -16.54 18.43 -0.45
N LEU A 61 -17.39 17.93 -1.36
CA LEU A 61 -18.84 18.16 -1.32
C LEU A 61 -19.45 17.62 -0.02
N ALA A 62 -19.03 16.42 0.41
CA ALA A 62 -19.48 15.83 1.66
C ALA A 62 -19.12 16.70 2.87
N VAL A 63 -17.89 17.21 2.94
CA VAL A 63 -17.44 18.13 4.01
C VAL A 63 -18.23 19.44 3.99
N ILE A 64 -18.50 20.02 2.83
CA ILE A 64 -19.32 21.24 2.70
C ILE A 64 -20.74 21.00 3.22
N LEU A 65 -21.35 19.86 2.87
CA LEU A 65 -22.68 19.47 3.34
C LEU A 65 -22.70 19.22 4.85
N LEU A 66 -21.65 18.63 5.41
CA LEU A 66 -21.48 18.43 6.84
C LEU A 66 -21.48 19.77 7.59
N VAL A 67 -20.67 20.73 7.11
CA VAL A 67 -20.60 22.08 7.70
C VAL A 67 -21.95 22.78 7.64
N LYS A 68 -22.67 22.68 6.51
CA LYS A 68 -24.03 23.24 6.37
C LYS A 68 -25.07 22.50 7.23
N GLY A 69 -24.86 21.22 7.48
CA GLY A 69 -25.75 20.36 8.26
C GLY A 69 -25.72 20.65 9.76
N ILE A 70 -24.63 21.20 10.27
CA ILE A 70 -24.38 21.42 11.70
C ILE A 70 -24.62 22.90 12.08
N LYS A 71 -25.07 23.19 13.31
CA LYS A 71 -25.38 24.55 13.79
C LYS A 71 -24.20 25.24 14.48
N LYS A 72 -23.33 24.49 15.18
CA LYS A 72 -22.16 24.96 15.96
C LYS A 72 -21.09 23.86 15.94
N PHE A 73 -19.82 24.19 16.19
CA PHE A 73 -18.68 23.25 16.20
C PHE A 73 -18.25 22.73 14.82
N HIS A 74 -18.25 23.59 13.80
CA HIS A 74 -17.83 23.23 12.44
C HIS A 74 -16.40 22.68 12.39
N LEU A 75 -15.45 23.37 13.02
CA LEU A 75 -14.03 22.94 13.04
C LEU A 75 -13.84 21.58 13.73
N LEU A 76 -14.52 21.34 14.86
CA LEU A 76 -14.46 20.06 15.55
C LEU A 76 -15.01 18.94 14.67
N SER A 77 -16.11 19.18 13.97
CA SER A 77 -16.76 18.17 13.11
C SER A 77 -15.88 17.82 11.90
N ILE A 78 -15.23 18.82 11.29
CA ILE A 78 -14.24 18.59 10.23
C ILE A 78 -13.07 17.77 10.78
N GLY A 79 -12.53 18.15 11.94
CA GLY A 79 -11.43 17.43 12.59
C GLY A 79 -11.77 15.96 12.86
N VAL A 80 -12.98 15.68 13.35
CA VAL A 80 -13.45 14.29 13.56
C VAL A 80 -13.49 13.51 12.25
N VAL A 81 -13.99 14.10 11.17
CA VAL A 81 -14.02 13.42 9.86
C VAL A 81 -12.61 13.12 9.37
N LEU A 82 -11.69 14.08 9.47
CA LEU A 82 -10.30 13.88 9.07
C LEU A 82 -9.64 12.73 9.87
N ILE A 83 -9.76 12.75 11.20
CA ILE A 83 -9.23 11.69 12.06
C ILE A 83 -9.86 10.34 11.70
N THR A 84 -11.18 10.31 11.51
CA THR A 84 -11.89 9.07 11.18
C THR A 84 -11.38 8.51 9.84
N PHE A 85 -11.24 9.34 8.81
CA PHE A 85 -10.75 8.87 7.51
C PHE A 85 -9.30 8.37 7.53
N THR A 86 -8.46 8.88 8.44
CA THR A 86 -7.09 8.39 8.59
C THR A 86 -7.01 7.07 9.37
N PHE A 87 -7.67 6.97 10.53
CA PHE A 87 -7.48 5.84 11.45
C PHE A 87 -8.49 4.72 11.30
N PHE A 88 -9.73 5.03 10.90
CA PHE A 88 -10.79 4.03 10.77
C PHE A 88 -10.47 2.93 9.74
N PRO A 89 -9.88 3.22 8.55
CA PRO A 89 -9.52 2.17 7.61
C PRO A 89 -8.51 1.19 8.21
N LEU A 90 -7.49 1.70 8.91
CA LEU A 90 -6.44 0.89 9.54
C LEU A 90 -7.01 -0.09 10.56
N LEU A 91 -7.94 0.39 11.39
CA LEU A 91 -8.64 -0.45 12.38
C LEU A 91 -9.50 -1.53 11.70
N LEU A 92 -10.27 -1.15 10.67
CA LEU A 92 -11.12 -2.10 9.94
C LEU A 92 -10.29 -3.19 9.23
N ILE A 93 -9.17 -2.82 8.62
CA ILE A 93 -8.25 -3.76 7.98
C ILE A 93 -7.71 -4.74 9.04
N THR A 94 -7.22 -4.23 10.16
CA THR A 94 -6.67 -5.07 11.23
C THR A 94 -7.71 -6.07 11.74
N ILE A 95 -8.92 -5.59 12.04
CA ILE A 95 -10.03 -6.46 12.49
C ILE A 95 -10.35 -7.50 11.42
N TYR A 96 -10.48 -7.11 10.16
CA TYR A 96 -10.74 -8.04 9.06
C TYR A 96 -9.64 -9.09 8.94
N GLN A 97 -8.37 -8.69 9.02
CA GLN A 97 -7.22 -9.58 8.90
C GLN A 97 -7.13 -10.59 10.05
N GLU A 98 -7.53 -10.21 11.25
CA GLU A 98 -7.49 -11.07 12.44
C GLU A 98 -8.71 -12.01 12.55
N THR A 99 -9.86 -11.61 11.99
CA THR A 99 -11.13 -12.33 12.23
C THR A 99 -11.67 -13.10 11.02
N PHE A 100 -11.49 -12.57 9.80
CA PHE A 100 -12.14 -13.10 8.60
C PHE A 100 -11.17 -13.44 7.48
N ALA A 101 -10.00 -12.80 7.43
CA ALA A 101 -9.05 -13.05 6.36
C ALA A 101 -8.38 -14.42 6.50
N SER A 102 -8.13 -15.05 5.36
CA SER A 102 -7.38 -16.30 5.24
C SER A 102 -6.28 -16.16 4.18
N GLY A 103 -5.27 -17.02 4.25
CA GLY A 103 -4.16 -17.01 3.30
C GLY A 103 -3.44 -15.65 3.24
N ILE A 104 -3.04 -15.22 2.04
CA ILE A 104 -2.32 -13.96 1.80
C ILE A 104 -3.08 -12.69 2.23
N MET A 105 -4.40 -12.77 2.42
CA MET A 105 -5.21 -11.64 2.87
C MET A 105 -4.95 -11.31 4.35
N ALA A 106 -4.52 -12.30 5.14
CA ALA A 106 -4.20 -12.14 6.56
C ALA A 106 -2.76 -11.64 6.81
N ILE A 107 -1.94 -11.57 5.77
CA ILE A 107 -0.57 -11.04 5.88
C ILE A 107 -0.62 -9.51 5.93
N SER A 108 0.04 -8.92 6.92
CA SER A 108 0.22 -7.47 7.04
C SER A 108 1.69 -7.10 6.97
N TYR A 109 2.00 -6.00 6.30
CA TYR A 109 3.33 -5.45 6.24
C TYR A 109 3.56 -4.51 7.42
N THR A 110 4.55 -4.79 8.27
CA THR A 110 4.66 -4.11 9.59
C THR A 110 5.69 -2.99 9.60
N GLU A 111 6.76 -3.12 8.82
CA GLU A 111 7.85 -2.13 8.74
C GLU A 111 8.20 -1.85 7.29
N ASN A 112 8.62 -0.62 7.01
CA ASN A 112 9.07 -0.23 5.68
C ASN A 112 10.32 -1.04 5.34
N GLY A 113 10.24 -1.91 4.34
CA GLY A 113 11.39 -2.70 3.95
C GLY A 113 12.43 -1.86 3.25
N GLU A 114 13.65 -2.35 3.31
CA GLU A 114 14.83 -1.71 2.74
C GLU A 114 15.55 -2.72 1.86
N CYS A 115 16.10 -2.24 0.76
CA CYS A 115 16.95 -3.02 -0.13
C CYS A 115 18.22 -2.23 -0.41
N GLN A 116 19.36 -2.90 -0.33
CA GLN A 116 20.66 -2.36 -0.72
C GLN A 116 21.25 -3.22 -1.83
N PHE A 117 21.83 -2.57 -2.83
CA PHE A 117 22.48 -3.20 -3.97
C PHE A 117 23.91 -2.70 -4.08
N ASP A 118 24.86 -3.59 -3.83
CA ASP A 118 26.29 -3.29 -3.93
C ASP A 118 26.86 -3.91 -5.20
N VAL A 119 27.74 -3.18 -5.89
CA VAL A 119 28.36 -3.66 -7.13
C VAL A 119 29.55 -4.54 -6.79
N VAL A 120 29.48 -5.81 -7.16
CA VAL A 120 30.57 -6.78 -6.96
C VAL A 120 31.46 -6.83 -8.21
N SER A 121 30.84 -6.81 -9.40
CA SER A 121 31.53 -6.70 -10.69
C SER A 121 30.61 -6.06 -11.73
N GLN A 122 31.10 -5.89 -12.97
CA GLN A 122 30.36 -5.20 -14.04
C GLN A 122 28.95 -5.74 -14.30
N HIS A 123 28.71 -7.03 -14.06
CA HIS A 123 27.40 -7.69 -14.25
C HIS A 123 26.90 -8.46 -13.03
N ILE A 124 27.58 -8.33 -11.88
CA ILE A 124 27.18 -9.01 -10.65
C ILE A 124 26.90 -7.96 -9.59
N LEU A 125 25.66 -7.92 -9.12
CA LEU A 125 25.23 -7.12 -7.98
C LEU A 125 25.02 -8.02 -6.77
N GLN A 126 25.33 -7.54 -5.58
CA GLN A 126 24.90 -8.15 -4.34
C GLN A 126 23.67 -7.39 -3.85
N GLY A 127 22.50 -8.03 -3.92
CA GLY A 127 21.25 -7.48 -3.39
C GLY A 127 21.03 -7.99 -1.98
N GLU A 128 20.68 -7.09 -1.07
CA GLU A 128 20.40 -7.38 0.34
C GLU A 128 19.15 -6.63 0.77
N CYS A 129 18.07 -7.37 1.05
CA CYS A 129 16.78 -6.81 1.42
C CYS A 129 16.30 -7.30 2.78
N TYR A 130 15.69 -6.37 3.52
CA TYR A 130 15.12 -6.56 4.83
C TYR A 130 13.65 -6.13 4.80
N LEU A 131 12.75 -7.00 5.26
CA LEU A 131 11.35 -6.64 5.44
C LEU A 131 10.71 -7.47 6.57
N GLU A 132 9.66 -6.94 7.23
CA GLU A 132 8.92 -7.67 8.26
C GLU A 132 7.46 -7.87 7.88
N LEU A 133 7.07 -9.13 7.71
CA LEU A 133 5.69 -9.53 7.47
C LEU A 133 5.10 -10.16 8.73
N GLN A 134 3.81 -9.92 8.97
CA GLN A 134 3.07 -10.51 10.07
C GLN A 134 1.89 -11.29 9.52
N ASN A 135 1.73 -12.54 9.94
CA ASN A 135 0.50 -13.28 9.76
C ASN A 135 -0.44 -12.98 10.94
N ARG A 136 -1.61 -12.41 10.65
CA ARG A 136 -2.64 -12.08 11.65
C ARG A 136 -3.73 -13.13 11.79
N SER A 137 -3.68 -14.20 10.99
CA SER A 137 -4.63 -15.30 11.09
C SER A 137 -4.18 -16.36 12.09
N ASN A 138 -5.12 -17.26 12.41
CA ASN A 138 -4.89 -18.43 13.25
C ASN A 138 -4.36 -19.65 12.47
N GLU A 139 -4.08 -19.49 11.17
CA GLU A 139 -3.59 -20.57 10.30
C GLU A 139 -2.22 -20.21 9.73
N ALA A 140 -1.38 -21.21 9.47
CA ALA A 140 -0.10 -20.97 8.81
C ALA A 140 -0.37 -20.56 7.35
N VAL A 141 0.34 -19.53 6.89
CA VAL A 141 0.16 -19.01 5.52
C VAL A 141 1.46 -19.18 4.76
N SER A 142 1.39 -19.91 3.65
CA SER A 142 2.49 -20.11 2.70
C SER A 142 2.23 -19.31 1.43
N PHE A 143 3.24 -18.61 0.92
CA PHE A 143 3.12 -17.78 -0.27
C PHE A 143 4.47 -17.59 -0.95
N GLU A 144 4.41 -17.15 -2.20
CA GLU A 144 5.54 -16.65 -2.98
C GLU A 144 5.64 -15.14 -2.82
N LEU A 145 6.86 -14.63 -2.70
CA LEU A 145 7.16 -13.20 -2.57
C LEU A 145 7.93 -12.72 -3.80
N GLU A 146 7.42 -11.65 -4.42
CA GLU A 146 8.04 -10.92 -5.51
C GLU A 146 8.28 -9.47 -5.09
N PHE A 147 9.42 -8.91 -5.46
CA PHE A 147 9.75 -7.50 -5.26
C PHE A 147 9.21 -6.64 -6.41
N LEU A 148 8.62 -5.49 -6.09
CA LEU A 148 8.10 -4.55 -7.07
C LEU A 148 8.86 -3.23 -6.98
N ASP A 149 9.13 -2.61 -8.13
CA ASP A 149 9.68 -1.26 -8.18
C ASP A 149 8.57 -0.24 -7.87
N ASP A 150 8.82 0.71 -6.97
CA ASP A 150 7.87 1.81 -6.66
C ASP A 150 7.84 2.87 -7.77
N HIS A 151 8.99 3.15 -8.36
CA HIS A 151 9.09 4.03 -9.51
C HIS A 151 10.15 3.51 -10.46
N LEU A 152 9.78 3.38 -11.74
CA LEU A 152 10.79 3.30 -12.78
C LEU A 152 11.48 4.66 -12.84
N THR A 153 12.81 4.68 -12.74
CA THR A 153 13.56 5.92 -12.94
C THR A 153 13.24 6.51 -14.32
N GLU A 154 13.55 7.79 -14.57
CA GLU A 154 13.33 8.42 -15.88
C GLU A 154 13.94 7.65 -17.07
N LYS A 155 14.88 6.74 -16.78
CA LYS A 155 15.54 5.84 -17.73
C LYS A 155 14.96 4.42 -17.78
N GLY A 156 13.84 4.16 -17.11
CA GLY A 156 13.20 2.85 -17.02
C GLY A 156 14.02 1.81 -16.25
N GLN A 157 14.90 2.24 -15.34
CA GLN A 157 15.78 1.31 -14.61
C GLN A 157 15.02 0.66 -13.46
N ARG A 158 15.26 -0.63 -13.30
CA ARG A 158 14.74 -1.48 -12.22
C ARG A 158 15.70 -1.43 -11.03
N MET A 159 15.16 -1.51 -9.82
CA MET A 159 15.97 -1.56 -8.60
C MET A 159 15.51 -2.71 -7.72
N GLU A 160 14.38 -2.57 -7.01
CA GLU A 160 13.85 -3.59 -6.11
C GLU A 160 13.55 -4.90 -6.84
N SER A 161 12.98 -4.83 -8.05
CA SER A 161 12.60 -6.00 -8.82
C SER A 161 13.78 -6.84 -9.33
N LEU A 162 15.03 -6.34 -9.24
CA LEU A 162 16.24 -7.10 -9.54
C LEU A 162 16.40 -8.30 -8.60
N MET A 163 15.90 -8.22 -7.37
CA MET A 163 15.91 -9.34 -6.43
C MET A 163 15.16 -10.57 -6.97
N ASN A 164 14.21 -10.38 -7.89
CA ASN A 164 13.45 -11.49 -8.46
C ASN A 164 14.28 -12.36 -9.42
N VAL A 165 15.48 -11.93 -9.83
CA VAL A 165 16.40 -12.74 -10.66
C VAL A 165 16.83 -14.01 -9.93
N ALA A 166 17.03 -13.93 -8.61
CA ALA A 166 17.34 -15.08 -7.75
C ALA A 166 16.07 -15.74 -7.17
N GLY A 167 14.89 -15.19 -7.45
CA GLY A 167 13.61 -15.74 -7.05
C GLY A 167 13.15 -16.92 -7.93
N PRO A 168 11.97 -17.48 -7.67
CA PRO A 168 10.94 -17.02 -6.70
C PRO A 168 11.26 -17.35 -5.23
N TYR A 169 10.77 -16.51 -4.32
CA TYR A 169 10.97 -16.70 -2.87
C TYR A 169 9.73 -17.29 -2.20
N PHE A 170 9.78 -18.59 -1.88
CA PHE A 170 8.71 -19.24 -1.13
C PHE A 170 8.93 -19.17 0.36
N MET A 171 7.89 -18.79 1.11
CA MET A 171 7.96 -18.76 2.56
C MET A 171 6.63 -19.09 3.23
N THR A 172 6.74 -19.57 4.47
CA THR A 172 5.61 -19.78 5.38
C THR A 172 5.77 -18.91 6.62
N ILE A 173 4.68 -18.30 7.06
CA ILE A 173 4.59 -17.54 8.32
C ILE A 173 3.54 -18.23 9.22
N GLU A 174 4.00 -18.64 10.40
CA GLU A 174 3.17 -19.30 11.40
C GLU A 174 2.03 -18.41 11.92
N PRO A 175 0.95 -18.99 12.47
CA PRO A 175 -0.19 -18.26 13.01
C PRO A 175 0.19 -17.16 14.00
N ASN A 176 -0.38 -15.96 13.86
CA ASN A 176 -0.15 -14.82 14.76
C ASN A 176 1.33 -14.48 14.99
N ARG A 177 2.22 -14.80 14.03
CA ARG A 177 3.66 -14.52 14.12
C ARG A 177 4.08 -13.42 13.15
N LYS A 178 5.05 -12.64 13.63
CA LYS A 178 5.90 -11.79 12.80
C LYS A 178 7.08 -12.61 12.30
N LYS A 179 7.51 -12.34 11.07
CA LYS A 179 8.69 -12.92 10.45
C LYS A 179 9.50 -11.80 9.82
N SER A 180 10.66 -11.55 10.39
CA SER A 180 11.69 -10.73 9.77
C SER A 180 12.35 -11.56 8.66
N ILE A 181 12.36 -11.01 7.46
CA ILE A 181 12.86 -11.64 6.24
C ILE A 181 14.11 -10.89 5.85
N HIS A 182 15.21 -11.62 5.75
CA HIS A 182 16.49 -11.12 5.25
C HIS A 182 16.89 -11.98 4.06
N ILE A 183 16.93 -11.36 2.88
CA ILE A 183 17.31 -12.01 1.63
C ILE A 183 18.59 -11.35 1.16
N LYS A 184 19.64 -12.14 0.94
CA LYS A 184 20.94 -11.68 0.48
C LYS A 184 21.41 -12.57 -0.65
N GLU A 185 21.49 -12.03 -1.86
CA GLU A 185 21.74 -12.79 -3.07
C GLU A 185 22.74 -12.10 -3.99
N PHE A 186 23.49 -12.90 -4.76
CA PHE A 186 24.28 -12.40 -5.88
C PHE A 186 23.45 -12.50 -7.16
N LEU A 187 23.21 -11.36 -7.79
CA LEU A 187 22.34 -11.21 -8.94
C LEU A 187 23.21 -11.04 -10.19
N ASP A 188 23.09 -11.98 -11.13
CA ASP A 188 23.64 -11.83 -12.47
C ASP A 188 22.68 -10.99 -13.32
N VAL A 189 23.09 -9.75 -13.61
CA VAL A 189 22.30 -8.77 -14.37
C VAL A 189 22.77 -8.65 -15.82
N SER A 190 23.59 -9.58 -16.31
CA SER A 190 24.10 -9.58 -17.70
C SER A 190 22.97 -9.53 -18.73
N GLU A 191 21.88 -10.26 -18.48
CA GLU A 191 20.73 -10.36 -19.38
C GLU A 191 19.62 -9.35 -19.06
N VAL A 192 19.78 -8.53 -18.01
CA VAL A 192 18.75 -7.57 -17.60
C VAL A 192 18.97 -6.26 -18.36
N PRO A 193 18.07 -5.88 -19.29
CA PRO A 193 18.19 -4.60 -19.97
C PRO A 193 17.99 -3.45 -18.97
N ASN A 194 18.75 -2.36 -19.14
CA ASN A 194 18.64 -1.14 -18.32
C ASN A 194 18.83 -1.35 -16.80
N HIS A 195 19.73 -2.24 -16.38
CA HIS A 195 20.10 -2.39 -14.97
C HIS A 195 20.95 -1.21 -14.45
N PHE A 196 20.88 -0.97 -13.13
CA PHE A 196 21.65 0.07 -12.46
C PHE A 196 23.06 -0.41 -12.15
N ILE A 197 24.08 0.14 -12.82
CA ILE A 197 25.49 -0.30 -12.66
C ILE A 197 26.17 0.34 -11.45
N GLN A 198 25.59 1.37 -10.82
CA GLN A 198 26.27 2.15 -9.78
C GLN A 198 25.98 1.69 -8.35
N GLY A 199 25.22 0.62 -8.15
CA GLY A 199 24.71 0.25 -6.83
C GLY A 199 23.73 1.29 -6.27
N GLY A 200 23.01 0.98 -5.21
CA GLY A 200 21.98 1.89 -4.69
C GLY A 200 21.20 1.29 -3.52
N GLY A 201 20.34 2.09 -2.93
CA GLY A 201 19.46 1.65 -1.86
C GLY A 201 18.05 2.17 -2.05
N SER A 202 17.07 1.39 -1.59
CA SER A 202 15.67 1.76 -1.53
C SER A 202 15.11 1.54 -0.14
N SER A 203 14.16 2.38 0.24
CA SER A 203 13.34 2.24 1.44
C SER A 203 11.88 2.29 1.01
N TYR A 204 10.97 1.73 1.82
CA TYR A 204 9.55 1.61 1.48
C TYR A 204 9.31 0.72 0.26
N ILE A 205 10.06 -0.38 0.16
CA ILE A 205 9.92 -1.33 -0.95
C ILE A 205 8.51 -1.93 -0.96
N HIS A 206 7.94 -2.11 -2.15
CA HIS A 206 6.65 -2.79 -2.30
C HIS A 206 6.88 -4.24 -2.66
N VAL A 207 6.09 -5.13 -2.05
CA VAL A 207 6.19 -6.56 -2.33
C VAL A 207 4.85 -7.11 -2.75
N LYS A 208 4.88 -8.04 -3.69
CA LYS A 208 3.72 -8.79 -4.12
C LYS A 208 3.80 -10.19 -3.53
N ILE A 209 2.76 -10.57 -2.81
CA ILE A 209 2.59 -11.91 -2.27
C ILE A 209 1.58 -12.69 -3.11
N ILE A 210 1.91 -13.93 -3.44
CA ILE A 210 1.17 -14.76 -4.37
C ILE A 210 0.84 -16.10 -3.71
N ASP A 211 -0.43 -16.49 -3.80
CA ASP A 211 -0.92 -17.82 -3.42
C ASP A 211 -1.80 -18.35 -4.56
N GLY A 212 -1.22 -19.25 -5.35
CA GLY A 212 -1.83 -19.83 -6.55
C GLY A 212 -2.26 -18.78 -7.58
N LYS A 213 -3.57 -18.52 -7.67
CA LYS A 213 -4.16 -17.53 -8.60
C LYS A 213 -4.41 -16.17 -7.96
N THR A 214 -4.24 -16.07 -6.65
CA THR A 214 -4.46 -14.84 -5.91
C THR A 214 -3.14 -14.13 -5.68
N ALA A 215 -3.14 -12.82 -5.87
CA ALA A 215 -1.97 -11.98 -5.64
C ALA A 215 -2.40 -10.69 -4.95
N ARG A 216 -1.53 -10.19 -4.09
CA ARG A 216 -1.75 -8.95 -3.34
C ARG A 216 -0.47 -8.14 -3.27
N ILE A 217 -0.58 -6.84 -3.44
CA ILE A 217 0.54 -5.90 -3.30
C ILE A 217 0.45 -5.23 -1.92
N LEU A 218 1.55 -5.33 -1.18
CA LEU A 218 1.75 -4.77 0.15
C LEU A 218 2.64 -3.53 0.07
#